data_AF-A0A7C4D7L5-F1
#
_entry.id   AF-A0A7C4D7L5-F1
#
_cell.length_a   1.000
_cell.length_b   1.000
_cell.length_c   1.000
_cell.angle_alpha   90.00
_cell.angle_beta   90.00
_cell.angle_gamma   90.00
#
_symmetry.space_group_name_H-M   'P 1'
#
loop_
_entity.id
_entity.type
_entity.pdbx_description
1 polymer ?
#
loop_
_entity_poly.entity_id
_entity_poly.type
_entity_poly.pdbx_seq_one_letter_code
_entity_poly.pdbx_strand_id
1 'polypeptide(L)'
;MKKIFVKLPNGNWIRVKGRLSGLTRSKSSKKTVYTLLAESVDKPDVLKEKPVKSFYISSARVMRYIYKLLDQVDEDNEELIIVIEYYNPEIYRVNVYNDEEDVAYKIALELGILKKI
;
A
#
# COMPACT_ATOMS: atom_id res chain seq x y z
N MET A 1 -14.14 -5.57 -4.86
CA MET A 1 -12.88 -5.01 -5.41
C MET A 1 -11.92 -4.61 -4.30
N LYS A 2 -10.62 -4.90 -4.45
CA LYS A 2 -9.57 -4.41 -3.54
C LYS A 2 -9.56 -2.88 -3.38
N LYS A 3 -9.39 -2.39 -2.16
CA LYS A 3 -9.31 -0.96 -1.83
C LYS A 3 -8.06 -0.70 -0.99
N ILE A 4 -7.06 -0.08 -1.61
CA ILE A 4 -5.85 0.36 -0.93
C ILE A 4 -5.94 1.88 -0.74
N PHE A 5 -6.02 2.32 0.50
CA PHE A 5 -6.00 3.73 0.88
C PHE A 5 -4.66 4.08 1.50
N VAL A 6 -4.15 5.27 1.20
CA VAL A 6 -2.90 5.77 1.76
C VAL A 6 -3.11 7.17 2.32
N LYS A 7 -2.72 7.38 3.57
CA LYS A 7 -2.60 8.72 4.18
C LYS A 7 -1.19 9.23 3.97
N LEU A 8 -1.07 10.32 3.22
CA LEU A 8 0.20 10.98 2.94
C LEU A 8 0.70 11.78 4.17
N PRO A 9 1.99 12.12 4.24
CA PRO A 9 2.56 12.92 5.34
C PRO A 9 1.89 14.28 5.54
N ASN A 10 1.36 14.87 4.47
CA ASN A 10 0.61 16.13 4.51
C ASN A 10 -0.84 15.97 4.99
N GLY A 11 -1.26 14.76 5.37
CA GLY A 11 -2.60 14.45 5.88
C GLY A 11 -3.64 14.10 4.80
N ASN A 12 -3.32 14.28 3.52
CA ASN A 12 -4.23 13.96 2.42
C ASN A 12 -4.41 12.45 2.23
N TRP A 13 -5.59 12.05 1.79
CA TRP A 13 -5.93 10.68 1.49
C TRP A 13 -5.96 10.42 -0.01
N ILE A 14 -5.40 9.29 -0.39
CA ILE A 14 -5.47 8.79 -1.77
C ILE A 14 -5.98 7.35 -1.77
N ARG A 15 -6.74 6.99 -2.80
CA ARG A 15 -7.06 5.60 -3.11
C ARG A 15 -6.23 5.16 -4.30
N VAL A 16 -5.44 4.11 -4.11
CA VAL A 16 -4.62 3.53 -5.17
C VAL A 16 -5.50 2.66 -6.06
N LYS A 17 -5.55 2.98 -7.35
CA LYS A 17 -6.34 2.28 -8.37
C LYS A 17 -5.52 1.31 -9.21
N GLY A 18 -4.21 1.53 -9.31
CA GLY A 18 -3.34 0.67 -10.11
C GLY A 18 -1.94 1.23 -10.26
N ARG A 19 -1.22 0.76 -11.27
CA ARG A 19 0.12 1.23 -11.63
C ARG A 19 0.32 1.28 -13.13
N LEU A 20 1.17 2.19 -13.58
CA LEU A 20 1.74 2.20 -14.92
C LEU A 20 3.22 1.86 -14.85
N SER A 21 3.69 1.03 -15.77
CA SER A 21 5.12 0.80 -15.99
C SER A 21 5.55 1.46 -17.29
N GLY A 22 6.51 2.38 -17.22
CA GLY A 22 7.14 3.01 -18.38
C GLY A 22 8.60 2.61 -18.51
N LEU A 23 9.07 2.41 -19.74
CA LEU A 23 10.50 2.26 -20.03
C LEU A 23 11.08 3.65 -20.30
N THR A 24 11.96 4.12 -19.42
CA THR A 24 12.78 5.29 -19.72
C THR A 24 14.08 4.83 -20.38
N ARG A 25 14.35 5.36 -21.57
CA ARG A 25 15.55 5.05 -22.34
C ARG A 25 16.57 6.17 -22.06
N SER A 26 17.52 5.92 -21.16
CA SER A 26 18.72 6.77 -21.08
C SER A 26 19.79 6.20 -22.02
N LYS A 27 20.71 7.05 -22.50
CA LYS A 27 21.77 6.66 -23.45
C LYS A 27 22.66 5.50 -22.96
N SER A 28 22.64 5.14 -21.67
CA SER A 28 23.52 4.10 -21.09
C SER A 28 22.81 2.97 -20.32
N SER A 29 21.52 3.08 -19.99
CA SER A 29 20.77 1.99 -19.35
C SER A 29 19.26 2.06 -19.59
N LYS A 30 18.62 0.89 -19.73
CA LYS A 30 17.16 0.77 -19.71
C LYS A 30 16.72 0.79 -18.23
N LYS A 31 16.04 1.86 -17.81
CA LYS A 31 15.46 1.94 -16.45
C LYS A 31 13.95 1.89 -16.55
N THR A 32 13.35 0.89 -15.91
CA THR A 32 11.89 0.82 -15.75
C THR A 32 11.49 1.77 -14.63
N VAL A 33 10.55 2.67 -14.93
CA VAL A 33 9.93 3.58 -13.96
C VAL A 33 8.52 3.09 -13.71
N TYR A 34 8.15 2.96 -12.44
CA TYR A 34 6.81 2.60 -12.01
C TYR A 34 6.13 3.83 -11.41
N THR A 35 4.90 4.10 -11.85
CA THR A 35 4.07 5.20 -11.36
C THR A 35 2.78 4.62 -10.80
N LEU A 36 2.40 5.00 -9.58
CA LEU A 36 1.09 4.64 -9.02
C LEU A 36 0.00 5.52 -9.64
N LEU A 37 -1.10 4.87 -10.03
CA LEU A 37 -2.34 5.55 -10.35
C LEU A 37 -3.19 5.62 -9.09
N ALA A 38 -3.47 6.83 -8.65
CA ALA A 38 -4.28 7.06 -7.46
C ALA A 38 -5.24 8.23 -7.69
N GLU A 39 -6.39 8.16 -7.02
CA GLU A 39 -7.33 9.28 -6.94
C GLU A 39 -7.26 9.91 -5.55
N SER A 40 -7.40 11.23 -5.48
CA SER A 40 -7.64 11.91 -4.21
C SER A 40 -9.02 11.53 -3.70
N VAL A 41 -9.11 11.22 -2.43
CA VAL A 41 -10.38 10.91 -1.76
C VAL A 41 -10.47 11.66 -0.45
N ASP A 42 -11.67 11.81 0.06
CA ASP A 42 -11.86 12.14 1.47
C ASP A 42 -11.41 10.97 2.35
N LYS A 43 -11.41 11.19 3.67
CA LYS A 43 -11.08 10.16 4.65
C LYS A 43 -11.94 8.90 4.41
N PRO A 44 -11.35 7.69 4.30
CA PRO A 44 -12.10 6.49 3.97
C PRO A 44 -13.05 6.08 5.11
N ASP A 45 -14.28 5.69 4.75
CA ASP A 45 -15.34 5.33 5.71
C ASP A 45 -15.00 4.12 6.59
N VAL A 46 -14.15 3.20 6.09
CA VAL A 46 -13.73 1.97 6.79
C VAL A 46 -13.02 2.27 8.13
N LEU A 47 -12.52 3.50 8.32
CA LEU A 47 -11.88 3.91 9.58
C LEU A 47 -12.85 4.01 10.76
N LYS A 48 -14.16 3.81 10.54
CA LYS A 48 -15.17 3.69 11.60
C LYS A 48 -15.16 2.30 12.26
N GLU A 49 -14.58 1.31 11.59
CA GLU A 49 -14.49 -0.07 12.08
C GLU A 49 -13.14 -0.30 12.78
N LYS A 50 -13.03 -1.39 13.55
CA LYS A 50 -11.76 -1.81 14.13
C LYS A 50 -11.00 -2.65 13.10
N PRO A 51 -9.71 -2.37 12.82
CA PRO A 51 -8.92 -3.23 11.95
C PRO A 51 -8.79 -4.62 12.57
N VAL A 52 -8.87 -5.65 11.73
CA VAL A 52 -8.67 -7.04 12.13
C VAL A 52 -7.18 -7.26 12.44
N LYS A 53 -6.30 -6.65 11.63
CA LYS A 53 -4.85 -6.64 11.86
C LYS A 53 -4.21 -5.27 11.68
N SER A 54 -3.27 -4.96 12.57
CA SER A 54 -2.43 -3.76 12.48
C SER A 54 -0.96 -4.10 12.65
N PHE A 55 -0.11 -3.53 11.80
CA PHE A 55 1.34 -3.69 11.89
C PHE A 55 2.07 -2.47 11.31
N TYR A 56 3.38 -2.39 11.52
CA TYR A 56 4.20 -1.28 11.05
C TYR A 56 5.21 -1.73 10.00
N ILE A 57 5.41 -0.91 8.98
CA ILE A 57 6.35 -1.15 7.88
C ILE A 57 7.28 0.04 7.66
N SER A 58 8.45 -0.24 7.10
CA SER A 58 9.42 0.80 6.72
C SER A 58 8.90 1.74 5.61
N SER A 59 8.96 3.05 5.86
CA SER A 59 8.68 4.11 4.87
C SER A 59 9.54 3.98 3.62
N ALA A 60 10.79 3.53 3.75
CA ALA A 60 11.73 3.41 2.63
C ALA A 60 11.28 2.38 1.56
N ARG A 61 10.36 1.47 1.90
CA ARG A 61 9.90 0.39 1.01
C ARG A 61 8.38 0.36 0.86
N VAL A 62 7.65 1.35 1.36
CA VAL A 62 6.18 1.42 1.29
C VAL A 62 5.67 1.36 -0.15
N MET A 63 6.33 2.03 -1.10
CA MET A 63 5.96 1.99 -2.51
C MET A 63 6.07 0.59 -3.11
N ARG A 64 7.16 -0.12 -2.79
CA ARG A 64 7.37 -1.50 -3.24
C ARG A 64 6.33 -2.46 -2.64
N TYR A 65 5.95 -2.20 -1.39
CA TYR A 65 4.87 -2.92 -0.73
C TYR A 65 3.52 -2.72 -1.43
N ILE A 66 3.15 -1.47 -1.74
CA ILE A 66 1.93 -1.15 -2.50
C ILE A 66 1.93 -1.84 -3.87
N TYR A 67 3.06 -1.82 -4.60
CA TYR A 67 3.16 -2.52 -5.88
C TYR A 67 2.94 -4.03 -5.76
N LYS A 68 3.48 -4.66 -4.71
CA LYS A 68 3.27 -6.08 -4.45
C LYS A 68 1.83 -6.42 -4.08
N LEU A 69 1.19 -5.57 -3.28
CA LEU A 69 -0.24 -5.68 -2.99
C LEU A 69 -1.08 -5.59 -4.27
N LEU A 70 -0.73 -4.68 -5.19
CA LEU A 70 -1.43 -4.58 -6.47
C LEU A 70 -1.27 -5.83 -7.34
N ASP A 71 -0.12 -6.49 -7.28
CA ASP A 71 0.22 -7.65 -8.11
C ASP A 71 -0.33 -8.99 -7.60
N GLN A 72 -0.37 -9.17 -6.29
CA GLN A 72 -0.71 -10.47 -5.68
C GLN A 72 -2.15 -10.56 -5.18
N VAL A 73 -2.87 -9.45 -5.14
CA VAL A 73 -4.28 -9.42 -4.78
C VAL A 73 -5.05 -9.31 -6.09
N ASP A 74 -5.69 -10.39 -6.51
CA ASP A 74 -6.53 -10.38 -7.72
C ASP A 74 -7.71 -9.42 -7.57
N GLU A 75 -8.23 -8.95 -8.71
CA GLU A 75 -9.40 -8.06 -8.74
C GLU A 75 -10.65 -8.71 -8.14
N ASP A 76 -10.69 -10.04 -8.16
CA ASP A 76 -11.78 -10.89 -7.67
C ASP A 76 -11.80 -11.05 -6.13
N ASN A 77 -10.74 -10.64 -5.41
CA ASN A 77 -10.80 -10.55 -3.95
C ASN A 77 -11.59 -9.31 -3.57
N GLU A 78 -12.91 -9.49 -3.52
CA GLU A 78 -13.81 -8.36 -3.49
C GLU A 78 -13.75 -7.55 -2.18
N GLU A 79 -13.11 -8.09 -1.14
CA GLU A 79 -13.22 -7.59 0.23
C GLU A 79 -11.91 -7.04 0.82
N LEU A 80 -10.76 -7.09 0.12
CA LEU A 80 -9.51 -6.60 0.70
C LEU A 80 -9.46 -5.08 0.83
N ILE A 81 -9.60 -4.60 2.07
CA ILE A 81 -9.48 -3.18 2.43
C ILE A 81 -8.23 -2.98 3.29
N ILE A 82 -7.27 -2.24 2.74
CA ILE A 82 -6.00 -1.90 3.39
C ILE A 82 -5.90 -0.39 3.51
N VAL A 83 -5.57 0.08 4.71
CA VAL A 83 -5.28 1.48 5.00
C VAL A 83 -3.83 1.60 5.46
N ILE A 84 -3.03 2.35 4.70
CA ILE A 84 -1.61 2.60 4.97
C ILE A 84 -1.49 4.06 5.45
N GLU A 85 -1.28 4.24 6.75
CA GLU A 85 -1.22 5.55 7.38
C GLU A 85 0.21 5.97 7.68
N TYR A 86 0.58 7.18 7.25
CA TYR A 86 1.81 7.81 7.70
C TYR A 86 1.83 7.91 9.23
N TYR A 87 2.87 7.38 9.87
CA TYR A 87 3.06 7.45 11.31
C TYR A 87 4.19 8.42 11.65
N ASN A 88 5.39 8.19 11.09
CA ASN A 88 6.54 9.08 11.20
C ASN A 88 7.46 8.91 9.97
N PRO A 89 8.57 9.67 9.85
CA PRO A 89 9.45 9.59 8.68
C PRO A 89 9.99 8.18 8.37
N GLU A 90 10.11 7.32 9.39
CA GLU A 90 10.69 5.99 9.25
C GLU A 90 9.67 4.89 8.98
N ILE A 91 8.42 5.06 9.43
CA ILE A 91 7.41 4.00 9.36
C ILE A 91 6.00 4.46 8.98
N TYR A 92 5.29 3.55 8.34
CA TYR A 92 3.84 3.61 8.13
C TYR A 92 3.15 2.53 8.97
N ARG A 93 1.94 2.83 9.44
CA ARG A 93 1.01 1.85 10.02
C ARG A 93 0.15 1.26 8.91
N VAL A 94 0.06 -0.05 8.85
CA VAL A 94 -0.83 -0.77 7.94
C VAL A 94 -1.96 -1.36 8.78
N ASN A 95 -3.19 -1.04 8.38
CA ASN A 95 -4.42 -1.55 8.96
C ASN A 95 -5.17 -2.35 7.91
N VAL A 96 -5.52 -3.59 8.24
CA VAL A 96 -6.28 -4.51 7.39
C VAL A 96 -7.66 -4.71 8.00
N TYR A 97 -8.70 -4.52 7.20
CA TYR A 97 -10.10 -4.50 7.65
C TYR A 97 -10.93 -5.69 7.17
N ASN A 98 -10.30 -6.70 6.56
CA ASN A 98 -10.96 -7.93 6.17
C ASN A 98 -10.27 -9.17 6.77
N ASP A 99 -10.96 -10.30 6.69
CA ASP A 99 -10.50 -11.58 7.26
C ASP A 99 -9.36 -12.23 6.44
N GLU A 100 -9.00 -11.68 5.27
CA GLU A 100 -7.79 -12.06 4.52
C GLU A 100 -6.51 -11.37 5.04
N GLU A 101 -6.43 -11.20 6.36
CA GLU A 101 -5.32 -10.56 7.07
C GLU A 101 -3.92 -11.05 6.64
N ASP A 102 -3.88 -12.29 6.19
CA ASP A 102 -2.66 -13.03 5.95
C ASP A 102 -1.90 -12.54 4.72
N VAL A 103 -2.58 -12.08 3.66
CA VAL A 103 -1.89 -11.71 2.40
C VAL A 103 -1.07 -10.44 2.61
N ALA A 104 -1.69 -9.39 3.17
CA ALA A 104 -1.03 -8.11 3.40
C ALA A 104 0.18 -8.25 4.34
N TYR A 105 0.05 -9.06 5.39
CA TYR A 105 1.13 -9.30 6.35
C TYR A 105 2.24 -10.19 5.77
N LYS A 106 1.88 -11.26 5.03
CA LYS A 106 2.86 -12.13 4.34
C LYS A 106 3.72 -11.36 3.36
N ILE A 107 3.13 -10.44 2.58
CA ILE A 107 3.91 -9.58 1.66
C ILE A 107 4.91 -8.72 2.44
N ALA A 108 4.52 -8.17 3.59
CA ALA A 108 5.42 -7.36 4.41
C ALA A 108 6.56 -8.21 5.01
N LEU A 109 6.29 -9.46 5.38
CA LEU A 109 7.30 -10.44 5.79
C LEU A 109 8.26 -10.77 4.66
N GLU A 110 7.75 -11.14 3.48
CA GLU A 110 8.55 -11.49 2.30
C GLU A 110 9.50 -10.37 1.88
N LEU A 111 9.05 -9.12 1.99
CA LEU A 111 9.88 -7.96 1.67
C LEU A 111 10.87 -7.58 2.79
N GLY A 112 10.75 -8.21 3.97
CA GLY A 112 11.56 -7.93 5.14
C GLY A 112 11.42 -6.50 5.63
N ILE A 113 10.19 -5.96 5.63
CA ILE A 113 9.94 -4.53 5.91
C ILE A 113 9.19 -4.26 7.20
N LEU A 114 8.80 -5.30 7.93
CA LEU A 114 8.13 -5.16 9.22
C LEU A 114 9.03 -4.42 10.22
N LYS A 115 8.39 -3.60 11.05
CA LYS A 115 9.03 -2.81 12.09
C LYS A 115 8.38 -3.11 13.44
N LYS A 116 9.21 -3.26 14.46
CA LYS A 116 8.79 -3.28 15.87
C LYS A 116 8.81 -1.84 16.37
N ILE A 117 7.74 -1.43 17.04
CA ILE A 117 7.61 -0.14 17.73
C ILE A 117 7.46 -0.45 19.21
#